data_AF-A0A484K4K1-F1
#
_entry.id   AF-A0A484K4K1-F1
#
_cell.length_a   1.000
_cell.length_b   1.000
_cell.length_c   1.000
_cell.angle_alpha   90.00
_cell.angle_beta   90.00
_cell.angle_gamma   90.00
#
_symmetry.space_group_name_H-M   'P 1'
#
loop_
_entity.id
_entity.type
_entity.pdbx_description
1 polymer ?
#
loop_
_entity_poly.entity_id
_entity_poly.type
_entity_poly.pdbx_seq_one_letter_code
_entity_poly.pdbx_strand_id
1 'polypeptide(L)'
;MKEEADNNSIDVVISFDNYGVSGHCNHCDVHRGVRKLLQDASYKNLEAWELVSSNIFRKYIGPIDVWLSLLYVKLHPNGKVHFLINGHPRRSFAAMAQHLSQWVWFRKLFVSFSSYTYVNSLKKIDV
;
A
#
# COMPACT_ATOMS: atom_id res chain seq x y z
N MET A 1 4.06 13.88 -12.19
CA MET A 1 4.61 12.52 -11.97
C MET A 1 5.75 12.22 -12.93
N LYS A 2 5.57 12.37 -14.26
CA LYS A 2 6.67 12.29 -15.25
C LYS A 2 7.84 13.21 -14.92
N GLU A 3 7.58 14.51 -14.94
CA GLU A 3 8.54 15.56 -14.59
C GLU A 3 9.15 15.36 -13.19
N GLU A 4 8.33 14.99 -12.20
CA GLU A 4 8.80 14.75 -10.83
C GLU A 4 9.73 13.53 -10.73
N ALA A 5 9.46 12.47 -11.49
CA ALA A 5 10.27 11.27 -11.52
C ALA A 5 11.63 11.54 -12.15
N ASP A 6 11.66 12.33 -13.23
CA ASP A 6 12.90 12.70 -13.91
C ASP A 6 13.74 13.66 -13.06
N ASN A 7 13.12 14.71 -12.52
CA ASN A 7 13.81 15.75 -11.76
C ASN A 7 14.42 15.22 -10.45
N ASN A 8 13.82 14.20 -9.85
CA ASN A 8 14.30 13.62 -8.58
C ASN A 8 14.96 12.24 -8.74
N SER A 9 15.17 11.76 -9.97
CA SER A 9 15.75 10.43 -10.23
C SER A 9 15.02 9.32 -9.45
N ILE A 10 13.69 9.26 -9.58
CA ILE A 10 12.87 8.28 -8.87
C ILE A 10 12.93 6.94 -9.61
N ASP A 11 13.48 5.91 -8.97
CA ASP A 11 13.53 4.56 -9.52
C ASP A 11 12.34 3.68 -9.11
N VAL A 12 11.67 4.00 -8.00
CA VAL A 12 10.60 3.18 -7.41
C VAL A 12 9.39 4.01 -7.02
N VAL A 13 8.20 3.59 -7.47
CA VAL A 13 6.91 4.14 -7.07
C VAL A 13 6.10 3.09 -6.32
N ILE A 14 5.58 3.44 -5.14
CA ILE A 14 4.61 2.61 -4.41
C ILE A 14 3.25 3.28 -4.49
N SER A 15 2.23 2.53 -4.90
CA SER A 15 0.88 3.03 -5.18
C SER A 15 -0.20 2.05 -4.75
N PHE A 16 -1.47 2.35 -5.05
CA PHE A 16 -2.60 1.47 -4.82
C PHE A 16 -2.79 0.48 -5.97
N ASP A 17 -3.40 -0.66 -5.66
CA ASP A 17 -3.90 -1.60 -6.67
C ASP A 17 -5.18 -1.09 -7.35
N ASN A 18 -5.69 -1.84 -8.32
CA ASN A 18 -6.89 -1.47 -9.07
C ASN A 18 -8.17 -1.39 -8.23
N TYR A 19 -8.20 -2.02 -7.05
CA TYR A 19 -9.34 -1.94 -6.13
C TYR A 19 -9.25 -0.74 -5.19
N GLY A 20 -8.07 -0.15 -4.99
CA GLY A 20 -7.92 1.09 -4.25
C GLY A 20 -8.21 0.95 -2.75
N VAL A 21 -7.78 -0.15 -2.14
CA VAL A 21 -7.95 -0.52 -0.72
C VAL A 21 -9.40 -0.84 -0.34
N SER A 22 -10.31 0.11 -0.52
CA SER A 22 -11.73 0.01 -0.19
C SER A 22 -12.64 0.47 -1.33
N GLY A 23 -12.18 0.42 -2.58
CA GLY A 23 -12.92 0.94 -3.73
C GLY A 23 -12.88 2.46 -3.85
N HIS A 24 -11.90 3.13 -3.24
CA HIS A 24 -11.87 4.60 -3.25
C HIS A 24 -11.49 5.11 -4.64
N CYS A 25 -12.33 5.94 -5.26
CA CYS A 25 -12.15 6.44 -6.63
C CYS A 25 -10.74 7.03 -6.85
N ASN A 26 -10.30 7.92 -5.97
CA ASN A 26 -8.97 8.53 -6.07
C ASN A 26 -7.84 7.49 -6.07
N HIS A 27 -7.95 6.40 -5.30
CA HIS A 27 -6.93 5.35 -5.28
C HIS A 27 -6.94 4.57 -6.60
N CYS A 28 -8.12 4.24 -7.12
CA CYS A 28 -8.27 3.57 -8.41
C CYS A 28 -7.74 4.44 -9.57
N ASP A 29 -7.98 5.75 -9.54
CA ASP A 29 -7.49 6.68 -10.55
C ASP A 29 -5.97 6.84 -10.49
N VAL A 30 -5.40 6.90 -9.29
CA VAL A 30 -3.93 6.89 -9.10
C VAL A 30 -3.32 5.58 -9.64
N HIS A 31 -3.95 4.43 -9.40
CA HIS A 31 -3.51 3.14 -9.99
C HIS A 31 -3.46 3.21 -11.52
N ARG A 32 -4.53 3.70 -12.15
CA ARG A 32 -4.59 3.87 -13.62
C ARG A 32 -3.52 4.85 -14.13
N GLY A 33 -3.30 5.94 -13.41
CA GLY A 33 -2.26 6.93 -13.73
C GLY A 33 -0.86 6.32 -13.70
N VAL A 34 -0.54 5.54 -12.67
CA VAL A 34 0.75 4.85 -12.55
C VAL A 34 0.92 3.81 -13.65
N ARG A 35 -0.11 3.01 -13.97
CA ARG A 35 -0.02 2.06 -15.09
C ARG A 35 0.24 2.75 -16.43
N LYS A 36 -0.43 3.87 -16.69
CA LYS A 36 -0.21 4.65 -17.91
C LYS A 36 1.21 5.21 -17.99
N LEU A 37 1.80 5.58 -16.85
CA LEU A 37 3.19 6.03 -16.77
C LEU A 37 4.17 4.91 -17.15
N LEU A 38 3.98 3.71 -16.61
CA LEU A 38 4.84 2.55 -16.89
C LEU A 38 4.77 2.05 -18.33
N GLN A 39 3.66 2.30 -19.03
CA GLN A 39 3.52 1.99 -20.46
C GLN A 39 4.32 2.93 -21.36
N ASP A 40 4.78 4.07 -20.84
CA ASP A 40 5.59 5.02 -21.58
C ASP A 40 7.04 4.53 -21.68
N ALA A 41 7.52 4.33 -22.91
CA ALA A 41 8.85 3.82 -23.20
C ALA A 41 10.00 4.71 -22.66
N SER A 42 9.71 5.95 -22.26
CA SER A 42 10.67 6.86 -21.63
C SER A 42 11.05 6.42 -20.20
N TYR A 43 10.23 5.58 -19.56
CA TYR A 43 10.36 5.20 -18.14
C TYR A 43 10.62 3.71 -17.93
N LYS A 44 11.38 3.05 -18.82
CA LYS A 44 11.66 1.60 -18.75
C LYS A 44 12.35 1.14 -17.46
N ASN A 45 13.07 2.04 -16.78
CA ASN A 45 13.78 1.72 -15.55
C ASN A 45 12.94 2.00 -14.28
N LEU A 46 11.76 2.60 -14.43
CA LEU A 46 10.89 2.91 -13.31
C LEU A 46 10.18 1.64 -12.86
N GLU A 47 10.41 1.21 -11.63
CA GLU A 47 9.65 0.14 -11.01
C GLU A 47 8.44 0.70 -10.28
N ALA A 48 7.30 0.01 -10.38
CA ALA A 48 6.16 0.31 -9.52
C ALA A 48 5.65 -0.91 -8.77
N TRP A 49 5.21 -0.66 -7.55
CA TRP A 49 4.65 -1.63 -6.63
C TRP A 49 3.27 -1.16 -6.19
N GLU A 50 2.32 -2.08 -6.15
CA GLU A 50 0.96 -1.82 -5.70
C GLU A 50 0.71 -2.43 -4.32
N LEU A 51 0.03 -1.67 -3.47
CA LEU A 51 -0.54 -2.12 -2.21
C LEU A 51 -1.75 -3.01 -2.51
N VAL A 52 -1.60 -4.30 -2.23
CA VAL A 52 -2.64 -5.30 -2.44
C VAL A 52 -3.80 -5.05 -1.47
N SER A 53 -4.99 -4.91 -2.02
CA SER A 53 -6.22 -4.76 -1.27
C SER A 53 -6.58 -6.06 -0.54
N SER A 54 -6.73 -5.98 0.78
CA SER A 54 -7.08 -7.13 1.62
C SER A 54 -8.60 -7.22 1.80
N ASN A 55 -9.12 -8.44 1.90
CA ASN A 55 -10.51 -8.71 2.26
C ASN A 55 -10.91 -8.02 3.58
N ILE A 56 -12.20 -7.71 3.74
CA ILE A 56 -12.71 -6.95 4.89
C ILE A 56 -12.35 -7.58 6.24
N PHE A 57 -12.41 -8.91 6.36
CA PHE A 57 -12.01 -9.61 7.59
C PHE A 57 -10.53 -9.37 7.90
N ARG A 58 -9.66 -9.69 6.95
CA ARG A 58 -8.21 -9.51 7.10
C ARG A 58 -7.83 -8.05 7.31
N LYS A 59 -8.62 -7.09 6.84
CA LYS A 59 -8.39 -5.66 7.04
C LYS A 59 -8.53 -5.22 8.51
N TYR A 60 -9.34 -5.91 9.32
CA TYR A 60 -9.73 -5.46 10.67
C TYR A 60 -9.25 -6.38 11.82
N ILE A 61 -8.43 -7.39 11.53
CA ILE A 61 -7.78 -8.21 12.56
C ILE A 61 -6.53 -7.55 13.17
N GLY A 62 -6.09 -6.42 12.62
CA GLY A 62 -5.02 -5.57 13.16
C GLY A 62 -3.68 -6.30 13.27
N PRO A 63 -3.00 -6.29 14.43
CA PRO A 63 -1.67 -6.88 14.58
C PRO A 63 -1.66 -8.40 14.38
N ILE A 64 -2.82 -9.05 14.49
CA ILE A 64 -2.95 -10.51 14.25
C ILE A 64 -2.55 -10.87 12.82
N ASP A 65 -2.72 -9.93 11.87
CA ASP A 65 -2.38 -10.14 10.48
C ASP A 65 -0.87 -10.38 10.25
N VAL A 66 0.00 -9.96 11.17
CA VAL A 66 1.44 -10.25 11.11
C VAL A 66 1.68 -11.76 11.09
N TRP A 67 1.07 -12.50 12.01
CA TRP A 67 1.26 -13.96 12.08
C TRP A 67 0.61 -14.68 10.89
N LEU A 68 -0.57 -14.23 10.44
CA LEU A 68 -1.21 -14.79 9.26
C LEU A 68 -0.40 -14.54 7.99
N SER A 69 0.20 -13.36 7.85
CA SER A 69 1.07 -13.01 6.72
C SER A 69 2.33 -13.86 6.70
N LEU A 70 2.96 -14.07 7.86
CA LEU A 70 4.12 -14.96 7.98
C LEU A 70 3.77 -16.41 7.64
N LEU A 71 2.61 -16.90 8.10
CA LEU A 71 2.11 -18.23 7.75
C LEU A 71 1.86 -18.35 6.24
N TYR A 72 1.25 -17.33 5.63
CA TYR A 72 0.99 -17.30 4.20
C TYR A 72 2.28 -17.39 3.39
N VAL A 73 3.32 -16.62 3.73
CA VAL A 73 4.64 -16.69 3.07
C VAL A 73 5.26 -18.07 3.23
N LYS A 74 5.16 -18.67 4.42
CA LYS A 74 5.68 -20.02 4.67
C LYS A 74 5.00 -21.08 3.82
N LEU A 75 3.69 -20.95 3.59
CA LEU A 75 2.92 -21.87 2.74
C LEU A 75 3.11 -21.61 1.24
N HIS A 76 3.47 -20.38 0.86
CA HIS A 76 3.64 -19.95 -0.52
C HIS A 76 5.03 -19.30 -0.76
N PRO A 77 6.12 -20.08 -0.71
CA PRO A 77 7.49 -19.55 -0.79
C PRO A 77 7.82 -18.88 -2.14
N ASN A 78 7.11 -19.25 -3.22
CA ASN A 78 7.26 -18.67 -4.56
C ASN A 78 6.23 -17.57 -4.87
N GLY A 79 5.60 -17.01 -3.84
CA GLY A 79 4.62 -15.94 -4.00
C GLY A 79 5.25 -14.67 -4.59
N LYS A 80 4.52 -14.01 -5.49
CA LYS A 80 4.91 -12.68 -6.04
C LYS A 80 4.55 -11.51 -5.11
N VAL A 81 4.01 -11.79 -3.92
CA VAL A 81 3.54 -10.79 -2.95
C VAL A 81 4.51 -10.75 -1.79
N HIS A 82 5.01 -9.55 -1.49
CA HIS A 82 5.94 -9.28 -0.41
C HIS A 82 5.20 -8.61 0.75
N PHE A 83 5.39 -9.11 1.96
CA PHE A 83 4.75 -8.55 3.17
C PHE A 83 5.76 -7.67 3.91
N LEU A 84 5.49 -6.37 3.96
CA LEU A 84 6.27 -5.39 4.70
C LEU A 84 5.68 -5.20 6.10
N ILE A 85 6.43 -5.60 7.12
CA ILE A 85 6.03 -5.46 8.52
C ILE A 85 6.43 -4.07 9.01
N ASN A 86 5.48 -3.33 9.55
CA ASN A 86 5.72 -2.04 10.19
C ASN A 86 6.15 -2.25 11.65
N GLY A 87 7.43 -2.07 11.95
CA GLY A 87 7.97 -2.13 13.31
C GLY A 87 7.56 -0.96 14.21
N HIS A 88 6.95 0.09 13.66
CA HIS A 88 6.59 1.31 14.38
C HIS A 88 5.14 1.75 14.12
N PRO A 89 4.12 0.97 14.52
CA PRO A 89 2.71 1.32 14.32
C PRO A 89 2.32 2.65 14.99
N ARG A 90 3.01 3.03 16.08
CA ARG A 90 2.84 4.33 16.74
C ARG A 90 3.15 5.50 15.81
N ARG A 91 4.09 5.36 14.85
CA ARG A 91 4.39 6.42 13.88
C ARG A 91 3.22 6.63 12.92
N SER A 92 2.57 5.56 12.46
CA SER A 92 1.38 5.66 11.61
C SER A 92 0.22 6.36 12.32
N PHE A 93 0.02 6.05 13.61
CA PHE A 93 -0.97 6.73 14.45
C PHE A 93 -0.62 8.22 14.65
N ALA A 94 0.63 8.52 15.00
CA ALA A 94 1.10 9.89 15.20
C ALA A 94 1.01 10.74 13.92
N ALA A 95 1.33 10.16 12.76
CA ALA A 95 1.20 10.80 11.45
C ALA A 95 -0.26 11.15 11.15
N MET A 96 -1.20 10.20 11.33
CA MET A 96 -2.63 10.48 11.13
C MET A 96 -3.14 11.56 12.11
N ALA A 97 -2.63 11.57 13.34
CA ALA A 97 -3.00 12.57 14.35
C ALA A 97 -2.56 14.01 14.02
N GLN A 98 -1.58 14.20 13.12
CA GLN A 98 -1.21 15.55 12.64
C GLN A 98 -2.31 16.18 11.77
N HIS A 99 -3.22 15.38 11.21
CA HIS A 99 -4.31 15.86 10.36
C HIS A 99 -5.55 16.17 11.21
N LEU A 100 -5.55 17.32 11.89
CA LEU A 100 -6.59 17.71 12.86
C LEU A 100 -8.03 17.54 12.35
N SER A 101 -8.34 18.03 11.14
CA SER A 101 -9.69 17.92 10.54
C SER A 101 -10.09 16.48 10.21
N GLN A 102 -9.12 15.57 10.10
CA GLN A 102 -9.32 14.16 9.81
C GLN A 102 -9.19 13.31 11.09
N TRP A 103 -8.82 13.86 12.24
CA TRP A 103 -8.59 13.09 13.48
C TRP A 103 -9.87 12.76 14.26
N VAL A 104 -10.84 12.17 13.56
CA VAL A 104 -12.17 11.79 14.04
C VAL A 104 -12.20 10.33 14.51
N TRP A 105 -13.17 10.00 15.37
CA TRP A 105 -13.22 8.73 16.12
C TRP A 105 -13.07 7.48 15.23
N PHE A 106 -13.77 7.40 14.10
CA PHE A 106 -13.73 6.23 13.23
C PHE A 106 -12.35 6.04 12.56
N ARG A 107 -11.61 7.13 12.31
CA ARG A 107 -10.24 7.05 11.79
C ARG A 107 -9.25 6.61 12.85
N LYS A 108 -9.44 7.00 14.11
CA LYS A 108 -8.65 6.48 15.23
C LYS A 108 -8.82 4.96 15.34
N LEU A 109 -10.06 4.48 15.22
CA LEU A 109 -10.34 3.04 15.19
C LEU A 109 -9.69 2.38 13.98
N PHE A 110 -9.88 2.95 12.78
CA PHE A 110 -9.29 2.41 11.56
C PHE A 110 -7.76 2.29 11.66
N VAL A 111 -7.05 3.34 12.06
CA VAL A 111 -5.58 3.28 12.19
C VAL A 111 -5.15 2.31 13.29
N SER A 112 -5.92 2.14 14.36
CA SER A 112 -5.56 1.23 15.46
C SER A 112 -5.78 -0.25 15.11
N PHE A 113 -6.89 -0.55 14.43
CA PHE A 113 -7.34 -1.92 14.18
C PHE A 113 -7.13 -2.39 12.75
N SER A 114 -6.74 -1.49 11.83
CA SER A 114 -6.46 -1.91 10.47
C SER A 114 -5.13 -2.64 10.39
N SER A 115 -5.14 -3.77 9.68
CA SER A 115 -3.93 -4.54 9.40
C SER A 115 -2.91 -3.76 8.59
N TYR A 116 -3.33 -2.77 7.78
CA TYR A 116 -2.42 -1.88 7.04
C TYR A 116 -1.46 -1.09 7.93
N THR A 117 -1.82 -0.86 9.20
CA THR A 117 -0.92 -0.23 10.17
C THR A 117 0.25 -1.13 10.55
N TYR A 118 0.09 -2.45 10.43
CA TYR A 118 1.05 -3.45 10.91
C TYR A 118 1.74 -4.21 9.78
N VAL A 119 1.02 -4.54 8.71
CA VAL A 119 1.52 -5.27 7.55
C VAL A 119 0.97 -4.68 6.27
N ASN A 120 1.85 -4.43 5.31
CA ASN A 120 1.49 -3.99 3.97
C ASN A 120 1.92 -5.03 2.95
N SER A 121 0.97 -5.52 2.16
CA SER A 121 1.22 -6.50 1.11
C SER A 121 1.51 -5.76 -0.19
N LEU A 122 2.72 -5.88 -0.73
CA LEU A 122 3.14 -5.26 -1.97
C LEU A 122 3.32 -6.29 -3.08
N LYS A 123 2.95 -5.91 -4.29
CA LYS A 123 3.19 -6.70 -5.51
C LYS A 123 3.73 -5.78 -6.60
N LYS A 124 4.68 -6.27 -7.41
CA LYS A 124 5.17 -5.51 -8.57
C LYS A 124 4.05 -5.36 -9.60
N ILE A 125 3.91 -4.17 -10.18
CA ILE A 125 2.94 -3.91 -11.24
C ILE A 125 3.54 -4.44 -12.55
N ASP A 126 2.92 -5.48 -13.10
CA ASP A 126 3.25 -6.02 -14.42
C ASP A 126 2.43 -5.25 -15.49
N VAL A 127 3.11 -4.68 -16.48
CA VAL A 127 2.53 -3.85 -17.54
C VAL A 127 2.70 -4.46 -18.90
#